data_AF-A0A7Z9WKX6-F1
#
_entry.id   AF-A0A7Z9WKX6-F1
#
_cell.length_a   1.000
_cell.length_b   1.000
_cell.length_c   1.000
_cell.angle_alpha   90.00
_cell.angle_beta   90.00
_cell.angle_gamma   90.00
#
_symmetry.space_group_name_H-M   'P 1'
#
loop_
_entity.id
_entity.type
_entity.pdbx_description
1 polymer ?
#
loop_
_entity_poly.entity_id
_entity_poly.type
_entity_poly.pdbx_seq_one_letter_code
_entity_poly.pdbx_strand_id
1 'polypeptide(L)' 'VTLIYALKQRGLKSGLAALCLGGGEAVAMSIEMVK' A
#
# COMPACT_ATOMS: atom_id res chain seq x y z
N VAL A 1 2.32 12.35 2.15
CA VAL A 1 3.10 11.09 2.06
C VAL A 1 2.17 9.96 1.65
N THR A 2 2.53 9.13 0.67
CA THR A 2 1.76 7.93 0.24
C THR A 2 2.58 6.66 0.49
N LEU A 3 1.95 5.47 0.42
CA LEU A 3 2.65 4.19 0.66
C LEU A 3 3.88 4.03 -0.24
N ILE A 4 3.77 4.27 -1.55
CA ILE A 4 4.89 4.17 -2.50
C ILE A 4 6.04 5.11 -2.10
N TYR A 5 5.73 6.37 -1.74
CA TYR A 5 6.75 7.33 -1.33
C TYR A 5 7.42 6.93 -0.01
N ALA A 6 6.66 6.38 0.93
CA ALA A 6 7.17 5.89 2.20
C ALA A 6 8.08 4.65 2.02
N LEU A 7 7.70 3.71 1.14
CA LEU A 7 8.54 2.56 0.80
C LEU A 7 9.87 3.01 0.19
N LYS A 8 9.84 3.94 -0.77
CA LYS A 8 11.05 4.52 -1.38
C LYS A 8 11.95 5.21 -0.36
N GLN A 9 11.40 6.08 0.49
CA GLN A 9 12.18 6.82 1.49
C GLN A 9 12.81 5.90 2.55
N ARG A 10 12.13 4.80 2.91
CA ARG A 10 12.59 3.84 3.91
C ARG A 10 13.43 2.70 3.33
N GLY A 11 13.61 2.63 2.01
CA GLY A 11 14.31 1.53 1.35
C GLY A 11 13.60 0.18 1.49
N LEU A 12 12.27 0.18 1.66
CA LEU A 12 11.48 -1.04 1.82
C LEU A 12 10.97 -1.55 0.46
N LYS A 13 10.87 -2.87 0.32
CA LYS A 13 10.48 -3.53 -0.94
C LYS A 13 8.97 -3.72 -1.08
N SER A 14 8.28 -4.04 0.01
CA SER A 14 6.86 -4.41 -0.02
C SER A 14 6.05 -3.67 1.05
N GLY A 15 4.76 -3.48 0.78
CA GLY A 15 3.82 -2.87 1.71
C GLY A 15 2.38 -3.21 1.35
N LEU A 16 1.45 -2.92 2.26
CA LEU A 16 0.02 -3.15 2.08
C LEU A 16 -0.73 -1.83 2.15
N ALA A 17 -1.58 -1.55 1.16
CA ALA A 17 -2.60 -0.52 1.25
C ALA A 17 -3.97 -1.18 1.44
N ALA A 18 -4.83 -0.58 2.26
CA ALA A 18 -6.19 -1.03 2.46
C ALA A 18 -7.17 0.15 2.41
N LEU A 19 -8.39 -0.11 1.92
CA LEU A 19 -9.47 0.86 1.84
C LEU A 19 -10.78 0.20 2.30
N CYS A 20 -11.42 0.81 3.30
CA CYS A 20 -12.79 0.47 3.66
C CYS A 20 -13.74 1.06 2.61
N LEU A 21 -14.74 0.28 2.21
CA LEU A 21 -15.80 0.70 1.31
C LEU A 21 -17.14 0.69 2.05
N GLY A 22 -18.02 1.62 1.71
CA GLY A 22 -19.37 1.66 2.27
C GLY A 22 -20.14 0.38 1.95
N GLY A 23 -21.04 -0.04 2.85
CA GLY A 23 -21.84 -1.27 2.67
C GLY A 23 -21.21 -2.55 3.25
N GLY A 24 -20.09 -2.44 3.98
CA GLY A 24 -19.46 -3.56 4.68
C GLY A 24 -18.32 -4.24 3.92
N GLU A 25 -17.84 -3.63 2.84
CA GLU A 25 -16.80 -4.17 1.98
C GLU A 25 -15.43 -3.53 2.26
N ALA A 26 -14.34 -4.22 1.87
CA ALA A 26 -13.00 -3.69 1.96
C ALA A 26 -12.10 -4.24 0.85
N VAL A 27 -11.12 -3.44 0.43
CA VAL A 27 -10.08 -3.85 -0.52
C VAL A 27 -8.72 -3.77 0.17
N ALA A 28 -7.90 -4.81 -0.03
CA ALA A 28 -6.51 -4.84 0.37
C ALA A 28 -5.64 -5.10 -0.87
N MET A 29 -4.58 -4.32 -1.01
CA MET A 29 -3.64 -4.40 -2.14
C MET A 29 -2.21 -4.53 -1.62
N SER A 30 -1.58 -5.66 -1.92
CA SER A 30 -0.14 -5.85 -1.74
C SER A 30 0.61 -5.11 -2.84
N ILE A 31 1.58 -4.28 -2.44
CA ILE A 31 2.45 -3.53 -3.34
C ILE A 31 3.86 -4.06 -3.20
N GLU A 32 4.50 -4.33 -4.33
CA GLU A 32 5.92 -4.63 -4.42
C GLU A 32 6.61 -3.59 -5.31
N MET A 33 7.69 -2.99 -4.81
CA MET A 33 8.51 -2.05 -5.56
C MET A 33 9.31 -2.82 -6.62
N VAL A 34 8.99 -2.57 -7.87
CA VAL A 34 9.78 -3.08 -9.01
C VAL A 34 11.02 -2.19 -9.18
N LYS A 35 12.15 -2.81 -9.52
CA LYS A 35 13.38 -2.11 -9.86
C LYS A 35 13.26 -1.38 -11.19
#